data_AF-A0A4R5H597-F1
#
_entry.id   AF-A0A4R5H597-F1
#
_cell.length_a   1.000
_cell.length_b   1.000
_cell.length_c   1.000
_cell.angle_alpha   90.00
_cell.angle_beta   90.00
_cell.angle_gamma   90.00
#
_symmetry.space_group_name_H-M   'P 1'
#
loop_
_entity.id
_entity.type
_entity.pdbx_description
1 polymer ?
#
loop_
_entity_poly.entity_id
_entity_poly.type
_entity_poly.pdbx_seq_one_letter_code
_entity_poly.pdbx_strand_id
1 'polypeptide(L)'
;MKITSHRVHIVVAATAIFICACTNLNSKSTSTVQVRERLNQLENNQELAHRSPMAIEEASASILEAEQPQKDPVDSEYLLFIAERKVDIAEAEAQRRLLEEQRTDLIARLNALQLLNEGSPEDN
;
A
#
# COMPACT_ATOMS: atom_id res chain seq x y z
N MET A 1 -37.81 -5.91 -55.49
CA MET A 1 -38.07 -5.31 -54.16
C MET A 1 -36.85 -5.56 -53.26
N LYS A 2 -35.71 -4.89 -53.52
CA LYS A 2 -34.41 -5.07 -52.85
C LYS A 2 -34.13 -4.03 -51.74
N ILE A 3 -35.17 -3.35 -51.27
CA ILE A 3 -35.06 -2.14 -50.42
C ILE A 3 -35.05 -2.49 -48.92
N THR A 4 -35.47 -3.69 -48.53
CA THR A 4 -35.56 -4.13 -47.12
C THR A 4 -34.24 -4.64 -46.54
N SER A 5 -33.36 -5.25 -47.34
CA SER A 5 -32.08 -5.80 -46.85
C SER A 5 -31.06 -4.71 -46.49
N HIS A 6 -30.98 -3.61 -47.25
CA HIS A 6 -30.08 -2.49 -46.92
C HIS A 6 -30.40 -1.79 -45.61
N ARG A 7 -31.69 -1.71 -45.25
CA ARG A 7 -32.13 -1.08 -43.99
C ARG A 7 -31.71 -1.91 -42.78
N VAL A 8 -31.71 -3.25 -42.91
CA VAL A 8 -31.29 -4.16 -41.85
C VAL A 8 -29.76 -4.10 -41.65
N HIS A 9 -28.97 -4.02 -42.73
CA HIS A 9 -27.51 -3.89 -42.61
C HIS A 9 -27.07 -2.55 -41.98
N ILE A 10 -27.76 -1.44 -42.29
CA ILE A 10 -27.47 -0.14 -41.68
C ILE A 10 -27.82 -0.14 -40.18
N VAL A 11 -28.91 -0.80 -39.79
CA VAL A 11 -29.33 -0.89 -38.38
C VAL A 11 -28.39 -1.78 -37.56
N VAL A 12 -27.85 -2.85 -38.13
CA VAL A 12 -26.89 -3.74 -37.44
C VAL A 12 -25.49 -3.12 -37.33
N ALA A 13 -25.07 -2.28 -38.28
CA ALA A 13 -23.79 -1.56 -38.19
C ALA A 13 -23.84 -0.40 -37.16
N ALA A 14 -25.01 0.20 -36.92
CA ALA A 14 -25.16 1.35 -36.04
C ALA A 14 -25.16 1.01 -34.53
N THR A 15 -25.43 -0.24 -34.15
CA THR A 15 -25.47 -0.65 -32.73
C THR A 15 -24.11 -1.11 -32.18
N ALA A 16 -23.10 -1.32 -33.03
CA ALA A 16 -21.77 -1.77 -32.61
C ALA A 16 -20.87 -0.64 -32.05
N ILE A 17 -21.29 0.63 -32.14
CA ILE A 17 -20.45 1.79 -31.77
C ILE A 17 -20.71 2.27 -30.33
N PHE A 18 -21.68 1.69 -29.61
CA PHE A 18 -22.09 2.16 -28.27
C PHE A 18 -21.42 1.43 -27.08
N ILE A 19 -20.21 0.88 -27.25
CA ILE A 19 -19.49 0.25 -26.14
C ILE A 19 -18.04 0.76 -26.09
N CYS A 20 -17.83 2.04 -25.76
CA CYS A 20 -16.50 2.55 -25.38
C CYS A 20 -16.58 3.91 -24.67
N ALA A 21 -17.44 4.06 -23.65
CA ALA A 21 -17.46 5.29 -22.86
C ALA A 21 -17.81 5.04 -21.39
N CYS A 22 -17.00 4.22 -20.71
CA CYS A 22 -16.87 4.24 -19.25
C CYS A 22 -15.42 3.95 -18.82
N THR A 23 -14.42 4.44 -19.55
CA THR A 23 -13.11 4.66 -18.91
C THR A 23 -13.26 5.94 -18.11
N ASN A 24 -13.59 5.77 -16.83
CA ASN A 24 -13.49 6.79 -15.81
C ASN A 24 -12.06 7.34 -15.84
N LEU A 25 -11.81 8.39 -16.62
CA LEU A 25 -10.58 9.15 -16.54
C LEU A 25 -10.71 10.09 -15.33
N ASN A 26 -10.80 9.47 -14.16
CA ASN A 26 -10.68 10.16 -12.89
C ASN A 26 -9.18 10.34 -12.63
N SER A 27 -8.56 11.38 -13.18
CA SER A 27 -7.13 11.66 -12.96
C SER A 27 -6.75 11.84 -11.48
N LYS A 28 -7.75 11.99 -10.61
CA LYS A 28 -7.62 12.08 -9.15
C LYS A 28 -7.47 10.72 -8.46
N SER A 29 -7.93 9.63 -9.08
CA SER A 29 -7.80 8.28 -8.51
C SER A 29 -6.40 7.71 -8.66
N THR A 30 -5.50 8.31 -9.45
CA THR A 30 -4.18 7.73 -9.67
C THR A 30 -3.24 7.91 -8.46
N SER A 31 -3.36 9.00 -7.71
CA SER A 31 -2.47 9.28 -6.58
C SER A 31 -2.88 8.51 -5.31
N THR A 32 -4.14 8.58 -4.89
CA THR A 32 -4.62 7.83 -3.72
C THR A 32 -4.49 6.31 -3.91
N VAL A 33 -4.66 5.81 -5.14
CA VAL A 33 -4.41 4.39 -5.47
C VAL A 33 -2.95 4.01 -5.26
N GLN A 34 -1.99 4.88 -5.60
CA GLN A 34 -0.57 4.60 -5.35
C GLN A 34 -0.27 4.54 -3.84
N VAL A 35 -0.83 5.46 -3.04
CA VAL A 35 -0.66 5.46 -1.58
C VAL A 35 -1.28 4.20 -0.96
N ARG A 36 -2.47 3.82 -1.43
CA ARG A 36 -3.13 2.57 -1.03
C ARG A 36 -2.30 1.34 -1.36
N GLU A 37 -1.71 1.31 -2.56
CA GLU A 37 -0.85 0.21 -2.98
C GLU A 37 0.41 0.10 -2.11
N ARG A 38 1.03 1.23 -1.74
CA ARG A 38 2.15 1.23 -0.78
C ARG A 38 1.74 0.67 0.58
N LEU A 39 0.58 1.07 1.11
CA LEU A 39 0.07 0.50 2.35
C LEU A 39 -0.16 -1.01 2.23
N ASN A 40 -0.76 -1.47 1.13
CA ASN A 40 -0.94 -2.91 0.88
C ASN A 40 0.40 -3.65 0.85
N GLN A 41 1.45 -3.07 0.25
CA GLN A 41 2.78 -3.67 0.23
C GLN A 41 3.37 -3.79 1.63
N LEU A 42 3.18 -2.78 2.48
CA LEU A 42 3.60 -2.82 3.88
C LEU A 42 2.83 -3.90 4.67
N GLU A 43 1.51 -3.97 4.51
CA GLU A 43 0.65 -4.96 5.19
C GLU A 43 0.90 -6.40 4.74
N ASN A 44 1.33 -6.60 3.49
CA ASN A 44 1.68 -7.92 2.96
C ASN A 44 3.14 -8.31 3.20
N ASN A 45 3.96 -7.39 3.72
CA ASN A 45 5.34 -7.71 4.07
C ASN A 45 5.36 -8.47 5.40
N GLN A 46 5.63 -9.78 5.33
CA GLN A 46 5.66 -10.68 6.49
C GLN A 46 6.65 -10.23 7.58
N GLU A 47 7.72 -9.52 7.23
CA GLU A 47 8.70 -9.01 8.21
C GLU A 47 8.28 -7.69 8.85
N LEU A 48 7.37 -6.91 8.25
CA LEU A 48 7.07 -5.54 8.67
C LEU A 48 5.63 -5.35 9.18
N ALA A 49 4.66 -6.08 8.62
CA ALA A 49 3.22 -5.86 8.84
C ALA A 49 2.79 -5.86 10.32
N HIS A 50 3.45 -6.67 11.15
CA HIS A 50 3.10 -6.82 12.56
C HIS A 50 3.89 -5.88 13.49
N ARG A 51 4.81 -5.08 12.94
CA ARG A 51 5.74 -4.29 13.73
C ARG A 51 5.26 -2.88 14.02
N SER A 52 4.38 -2.32 13.19
CA SER A 52 3.83 -0.97 13.40
C SER A 52 2.31 -0.91 13.29
N PRO A 53 1.56 -1.76 14.04
CA PRO A 53 0.11 -1.89 13.86
C PRO A 53 -0.64 -0.56 14.03
N MET A 54 -0.24 0.25 15.00
CA MET A 54 -0.84 1.57 15.24
C MET A 54 -0.58 2.54 14.08
N ALA A 55 0.67 2.62 13.59
CA ALA A 55 0.99 3.51 12.48
C ALA A 55 0.36 3.06 11.15
N ILE A 56 0.22 1.75 10.94
CA ILE A 56 -0.50 1.16 9.81
C ILE A 56 -1.99 1.55 9.87
N GLU A 57 -2.63 1.43 11.04
CA GLU A 57 -4.02 1.85 11.24
C GLU A 57 -4.21 3.36 10.97
N GLU A 58 -3.32 4.20 11.49
CA GLU A 58 -3.35 5.63 11.23
C GLU A 58 -3.18 5.97 9.75
N ALA A 59 -2.27 5.29 9.05
CA ALA A 59 -2.08 5.46 7.61
C ALA A 59 -3.33 5.07 6.83
N SER A 60 -3.95 3.93 7.18
CA SER A 60 -5.19 3.46 6.59
C SER A 60 -6.33 4.47 6.76
N ALA A 61 -6.48 5.03 7.96
CA ALA A 61 -7.49 6.04 8.25
C ALA A 61 -7.30 7.31 7.42
N SER A 62 -6.07 7.82 7.27
CA SER A 62 -5.80 9.00 6.46
C SER A 62 -5.97 8.74 4.95
N ILE A 63 -5.65 7.55 4.47
CA ILE A 63 -5.95 7.17 3.08
C ILE A 63 -7.46 7.19 2.85
N LEU A 64 -8.25 6.63 3.77
CA LEU A 64 -9.71 6.63 3.67
C LEU A 64 -10.28 8.05 3.61
N GLU A 65 -9.70 8.99 4.36
CA GLU A 65 -10.08 10.41 4.33
C GLU A 65 -9.68 11.08 3.00
N ALA A 66 -8.47 10.82 2.50
CA ALA A 66 -7.98 11.35 1.23
C ALA A 66 -8.75 10.81 0.01
N GLU A 67 -9.34 9.63 0.12
CA GLU A 67 -10.21 9.04 -0.90
C GLU A 67 -11.60 9.69 -0.98
N GLN A 68 -12.02 10.40 0.07
CA GLN A 68 -13.31 11.09 0.05
C GLN A 68 -13.32 12.28 -0.92
N PRO A 69 -14.43 12.53 -1.62
CA PRO A 69 -14.55 13.67 -2.51
C PRO A 69 -14.52 14.98 -1.71
N GLN A 70 -13.47 15.77 -1.92
CA GLN A 70 -13.34 17.11 -1.35
C GLN A 70 -13.90 18.19 -2.28
N LYS A 71 -14.48 19.24 -1.69
CA LYS A 71 -14.99 20.41 -2.41
C LYS A 71 -13.86 21.32 -2.91
N ASP A 72 -12.84 21.51 -2.09
CA ASP A 72 -11.66 22.30 -2.42
C ASP A 72 -10.54 21.37 -2.96
N PRO A 73 -9.94 21.68 -4.12
CA PRO A 73 -8.77 20.95 -4.60
C PRO A 73 -7.58 21.01 -3.63
N VAL A 74 -7.37 22.12 -2.91
CA VAL A 74 -6.25 22.28 -1.95
C VAL A 74 -6.39 21.32 -0.78
N ASP A 75 -7.60 21.18 -0.23
CA ASP A 75 -7.89 20.24 0.85
C ASP A 75 -7.59 18.80 0.40
N SER A 76 -7.92 18.48 -0.85
CA SER A 76 -7.65 17.16 -1.39
C SER A 76 -6.17 16.85 -1.54
N GLU A 77 -5.37 17.83 -1.96
CA GLU A 77 -3.92 17.67 -2.10
C GLU A 77 -3.26 17.55 -0.73
N TYR A 78 -3.71 18.35 0.24
CA TYR A 78 -3.23 18.29 1.61
C TYR A 78 -3.53 16.94 2.27
N LEU A 79 -4.76 16.41 2.14
CA LEU A 79 -5.12 15.10 2.70
C LEU A 79 -4.31 13.96 2.07
N LEU A 80 -4.08 14.02 0.76
CA LEU A 80 -3.20 13.09 0.07
C LEU A 80 -1.77 13.15 0.64
N PHE A 81 -1.23 14.36 0.81
CA PHE A 81 0.08 14.55 1.41
C PHE A 81 0.15 13.94 2.82
N ILE A 82 -0.86 14.17 3.66
CA ILE A 82 -0.91 13.58 5.01
C ILE A 82 -0.96 12.05 4.95
N ALA A 83 -1.76 11.47 4.05
CA ALA A 83 -1.83 10.04 3.85
C ALA A 83 -0.47 9.44 3.43
N GLU A 84 0.22 10.06 2.47
CA GLU A 84 1.58 9.67 2.06
C GLU A 84 2.55 9.68 3.24
N ARG A 85 2.56 10.76 4.01
CA ARG A 85 3.45 10.90 5.18
C ARG A 85 3.16 9.87 6.25
N LYS A 86 1.91 9.47 6.46
CA LYS A 86 1.59 8.42 7.43
C LYS A 86 2.03 7.04 6.96
N VAL A 87 1.95 6.73 5.66
CA VAL A 87 2.53 5.50 5.11
C VAL A 87 4.04 5.47 5.32
N ASP A 88 4.74 6.58 5.03
CA ASP A 88 6.19 6.70 5.26
C ASP A 88 6.56 6.44 6.74
N ILE A 89 5.77 6.99 7.68
CA ILE A 89 5.97 6.78 9.11
C ILE A 89 5.74 5.31 9.48
N ALA A 90 4.68 4.69 8.97
CA ALA A 90 4.38 3.29 9.26
C ALA A 90 5.48 2.34 8.77
N GLU A 91 6.02 2.59 7.57
CA GLU A 91 7.17 1.85 7.01
C GLU A 91 8.42 2.04 7.88
N ALA A 92 8.78 3.29 8.18
CA ALA A 92 9.97 3.61 8.97
C ALA A 92 9.89 3.03 10.38
N GLU A 93 8.71 3.06 11.00
CA GLU A 93 8.51 2.50 12.33
C GLU A 93 8.62 0.97 12.32
N ALA A 94 8.04 0.30 11.33
CA ALA A 94 8.18 -1.14 11.18
C ALA A 94 9.64 -1.56 11.02
N GLN A 95 10.38 -0.86 10.15
CA GLN A 95 11.80 -1.10 9.92
C GLN A 95 12.63 -0.86 11.17
N ARG A 96 12.37 0.24 11.90
CA ARG A 96 13.05 0.53 13.17
C ARG A 96 12.90 -0.65 14.13
N ARG A 97 11.67 -1.16 14.31
CA ARG A 97 11.42 -2.27 15.24
C ARG A 97 12.06 -3.58 14.79
N LEU A 98 12.04 -3.87 13.48
CA LEU A 98 12.77 -5.02 12.93
C LEU A 98 14.27 -4.96 13.28
N LEU A 99 14.89 -3.79 13.08
CA LEU A 99 16.30 -3.59 13.37
C LEU A 99 16.61 -3.66 14.87
N GLU A 100 15.72 -3.16 15.72
CA GLU A 100 15.82 -3.28 17.19
C GLU A 100 15.77 -4.74 17.65
N GLU A 101 14.88 -5.54 17.06
CA GLU A 101 14.79 -6.98 17.33
C GLU A 101 16.05 -7.73 16.86
N GLN A 102 16.52 -7.46 15.64
CA GLN A 102 17.74 -8.07 15.09
C GLN A 102 18.97 -7.73 15.95
N ARG A 103 19.08 -6.49 16.40
CA ARG A 103 20.15 -6.07 17.32
C ARG A 103 20.09 -6.84 18.63
N THR A 104 18.90 -7.02 19.18
CA THR A 104 18.69 -7.73 20.45
C THR A 104 19.04 -9.21 20.33
N ASP A 105 18.63 -9.86 19.23
CA ASP A 105 18.99 -11.25 18.93
C ASP A 105 20.51 -11.44 18.83
N LEU A 106 21.20 -10.52 18.12
CA LEU A 106 22.65 -10.59 17.98
C LEU A 106 23.38 -10.49 19.32
N ILE A 107 22.94 -9.58 20.19
CA ILE A 107 23.49 -9.43 21.55
C ILE A 107 23.26 -10.71 22.37
N ALA A 108 22.06 -11.29 22.30
CA ALA A 108 21.75 -12.52 23.02
C ALA A 108 22.64 -13.69 22.57
N ARG A 109 22.89 -13.82 21.27
CA ARG A 109 23.82 -14.83 20.72
C ARG A 109 25.25 -14.63 21.20
N LEU A 110 25.73 -13.38 21.22
CA LEU A 110 27.07 -13.05 21.72
C LEU A 110 27.22 -13.44 23.19
N ASN A 111 26.25 -13.08 24.02
CA ASN A 111 26.28 -13.40 25.45
C ASN A 111 26.25 -14.93 25.67
N ALA A 112 25.44 -15.66 24.90
CA ALA A 112 25.41 -17.13 24.98
C ALA A 112 26.78 -17.75 24.64
N LEU A 113 27.49 -17.23 23.63
CA LEU A 113 28.84 -17.69 23.29
C LEU A 113 29.87 -17.38 24.38
N GLN A 114 29.79 -16.22 25.03
CA GLN A 114 30.67 -15.87 26.14
C GLN A 114 30.50 -16.83 27.32
N LEU A 115 29.26 -17.15 27.68
CA LEU A 115 28.96 -18.12 28.74
C LEU A 115 29.48 -19.52 28.43
N LEU A 116 29.43 -19.95 27.16
CA LEU A 116 30.01 -21.23 26.74
C LEU A 116 31.54 -21.23 26.86
N ASN A 117 32.19 -20.10 26.58
CA ASN A 117 33.64 -19.98 26.68
C ASN A 117 34.14 -19.86 28.14
N GLU A 118 33.38 -19.19 29.01
CA GLU A 118 33.68 -19.07 30.45
C GLU A 118 33.31 -20.33 31.24
N GLY A 119 32.35 -21.12 30.76
CA GLY A 119 31.93 -22.39 31.35
C GLY A 119 32.79 -23.60 30.99
N SER A 120 33.88 -23.41 30.23
CA SER A 120 34.88 -24.45 30.00
C SER A 120 35.85 -24.47 31.18
N PRO A 121 35.73 -25.42 32.14
CA PRO A 121 36.79 -25.61 33.11
C PRO A 121 38.07 -25.92 32.34
N GLU A 122 39.13 -25.15 32.56
CA GLU A 122 40.46 -25.70 32.35
C GLU A 122 40.56 -26.90 33.30
N ASP A 123 40.40 -28.10 32.75
CA ASP A 123 40.86 -29.33 33.38
C ASP A 123 42.36 -29.15 33.68
N ASN A 124 42.68 -28.84 34.94
CA ASN A 124 44.00 -29.00 35.52
C ASN A 124 43.88 -29.42 36.99
#